data_AF-A0A847A5C8-F1
#
_entry.id   AF-A0A847A5C8-F1
#
_cell.length_a   1.000
_cell.length_b   1.000
_cell.length_c   1.000
_cell.angle_alpha   90.00
_cell.angle_beta   90.00
_cell.angle_gamma   90.00
#
_symmetry.space_group_name_H-M   'P 1'
#
loop_
_entity.id
_entity.type
_entity.pdbx_description
1 polymer ?
#
loop_
_entity_poly.entity_id
_entity_poly.type
_entity_poly.pdbx_seq_one_letter_code
_entity_poly.pdbx_strand_id
1 'polypeptide(L)'
;MRNAVQIHKSRETGASNIVAANVRAQLAYAGLPQGALAEILGLSKMAGSRRLNNETEFTAGEIALVADYFDIEPGDLFKGSSPRKPSNHRTLVP
;
A
#
# COMPACT_ATOMS: atom_id res chain seq x y z
N MET A 1 2.85 30.63 -3.25
CA MET A 1 2.54 29.64 -2.18
C MET A 1 1.83 28.36 -2.66
N ARG A 2 1.68 28.09 -3.98
CA ARG A 2 0.98 26.90 -4.52
C ARG A 2 1.83 25.63 -4.67
N ASN A 3 3.16 25.74 -4.60
CA ASN A 3 4.08 24.62 -4.89
C ASN A 3 4.19 23.56 -3.78
N ALA A 4 4.11 23.92 -2.50
CA ALA A 4 4.27 22.96 -1.40
C ALA A 4 3.09 21.97 -1.30
N VAL A 5 1.86 22.44 -1.55
CA VAL A 5 0.62 21.65 -1.47
C VAL A 5 0.57 20.58 -2.57
N GLN A 6 1.05 20.88 -3.79
CA GLN A 6 1.07 19.92 -4.89
C GLN A 6 2.12 18.81 -4.70
N ILE A 7 3.28 19.13 -4.11
CA ILE A 7 4.35 18.15 -3.88
C ILE A 7 3.95 17.13 -2.79
N HIS A 8 3.22 17.56 -1.75
CA HIS A 8 2.73 16.65 -0.71
C HIS A 8 1.68 15.68 -1.23
N LYS A 9 0.67 16.18 -1.96
CA LYS A 9 -0.41 15.35 -2.51
C LYS A 9 0.10 14.26 -3.47
N SER A 10 1.07 14.57 -4.32
CA SER A 10 1.66 13.60 -5.26
C SER A 10 2.51 12.52 -4.57
N ARG A 11 3.14 12.81 -3.42
CA ARG A 11 3.89 11.81 -2.64
C ARG A 11 2.99 11.00 -1.70
N GLU A 12 1.98 11.63 -1.09
CA GLU A 12 0.91 10.95 -0.32
C GLU A 12 0.19 9.90 -1.17
N THR A 13 -0.20 10.28 -2.40
CA THR A 13 -0.84 9.35 -3.33
C THR A 13 0.04 8.14 -3.61
N GLY A 14 1.38 8.30 -3.61
CA GLY A 14 2.33 7.21 -3.81
C GLY A 14 2.35 6.21 -2.64
N ALA A 15 2.46 6.70 -1.40
CA ALA A 15 2.51 5.85 -0.21
C ALA A 15 1.18 5.10 0.01
N SER A 16 0.05 5.80 -0.09
CA SER A 16 -1.28 5.21 0.08
C SER A 16 -1.58 4.16 -1.00
N ASN A 17 -1.12 4.38 -2.24
CA ASN A 17 -1.19 3.37 -3.31
C ASN A 17 -0.32 2.14 -3.02
N ILE A 18 0.88 2.31 -2.46
CA ILE A 18 1.76 1.19 -2.09
C ILE A 18 1.10 0.32 -1.02
N VAL A 19 0.55 0.94 0.03
CA VAL A 19 -0.19 0.23 1.07
C VAL A 19 -1.35 -0.55 0.46
N ALA A 20 -2.22 0.10 -0.32
CA ALA A 20 -3.35 -0.57 -0.95
C ALA A 20 -2.92 -1.73 -1.86
N ALA A 21 -1.84 -1.58 -2.61
CA ALA A 21 -1.28 -2.63 -3.47
C ALA A 21 -0.73 -3.82 -2.66
N ASN A 22 0.01 -3.54 -1.58
CA ASN A 22 0.58 -4.57 -0.72
C ASN A 22 -0.52 -5.32 0.07
N VAL A 23 -1.56 -4.63 0.53
CA VAL A 23 -2.73 -5.27 1.15
C VAL A 23 -3.44 -6.20 0.16
N ARG A 24 -3.62 -5.77 -1.11
CA ARG A 24 -4.14 -6.64 -2.18
C ARG A 24 -3.26 -7.87 -2.41
N ALA A 25 -1.93 -7.70 -2.37
CA ALA A 25 -0.99 -8.79 -2.54
C ALA A 25 -1.06 -9.80 -1.39
N GLN A 26 -1.18 -9.33 -0.13
CA GLN A 26 -1.31 -10.22 1.03
C GLN A 26 -2.61 -11.02 0.99
N LEU A 27 -3.73 -10.39 0.62
CA LEU A 27 -5.00 -11.09 0.40
C LEU A 27 -4.85 -12.19 -0.66
N ALA A 28 -4.22 -11.86 -1.79
CA ALA A 28 -3.99 -12.83 -2.87
C ALA A 28 -3.07 -13.99 -2.43
N TYR A 29 -2.00 -13.69 -1.68
CA TYR A 29 -1.08 -14.70 -1.13
C TYR A 29 -1.78 -15.64 -0.16
N ALA A 30 -2.67 -15.11 0.69
CA ALA A 30 -3.49 -15.88 1.61
C ALA A 30 -4.69 -16.59 0.94
N GLY A 31 -4.90 -16.43 -0.37
CA GLY A 31 -6.04 -17.00 -1.08
C GLY A 31 -7.39 -16.37 -0.70
N LEU A 32 -7.37 -15.17 -0.13
CA LEU A 32 -8.55 -14.46 0.32
C LEU A 32 -9.11 -13.54 -0.77
N PRO A 33 -10.45 -13.46 -0.93
CA PRO A 33 -11.05 -12.49 -1.83
C PRO A 33 -10.86 -11.06 -1.30
N GLN A 34 -10.89 -10.07 -2.19
CA GLN A 34 -10.79 -8.65 -1.80
C GLN A 34 -11.81 -8.23 -0.73
N GLY A 35 -13.01 -8.84 -0.75
CA GLY A 35 -14.06 -8.58 0.24
C GLY A 35 -13.68 -8.96 1.67
N ALA A 36 -12.72 -9.87 1.87
CA ALA A 36 -12.27 -10.29 3.19
C ALA A 36 -11.61 -9.15 3.97
N LEU A 37 -11.05 -8.12 3.29
CA LEU A 37 -10.49 -6.96 3.99
C LEU A 37 -11.53 -6.27 4.89
N ALA A 38 -12.77 -6.15 4.39
CA ALA A 38 -13.82 -5.50 5.16
C ALA A 38 -14.12 -6.26 6.45
N GLU A 39 -14.08 -7.59 6.41
CA GLU A 39 -14.26 -8.45 7.57
C GLU A 39 -13.10 -8.33 8.55
N ILE A 40 -11.85 -8.35 8.05
CA ILE A 40 -10.62 -8.16 8.84
C ILE A 40 -10.66 -6.84 9.63
N LEU A 41 -11.17 -5.78 9.01
CA LEU A 41 -11.20 -4.43 9.60
C LEU A 41 -12.51 -4.08 10.32
N GLY A 42 -13.50 -4.98 10.35
CA GLY A 42 -14.82 -4.67 10.90
C GLY A 42 -15.56 -3.54 10.15
N LEU A 43 -15.31 -3.41 8.85
CA LEU A 43 -15.87 -2.38 7.98
C LEU A 43 -17.01 -2.91 7.10
N SER A 44 -17.77 -1.99 6.50
CA SER A 44 -18.66 -2.36 5.40
C SER A 44 -17.87 -2.76 4.15
N LYS A 45 -18.45 -3.62 3.29
CA LYS A 45 -17.84 -4.03 2.01
C LYS A 45 -17.44 -2.83 1.13
N MET A 46 -18.29 -1.80 1.09
CA MET A 46 -17.99 -0.56 0.36
C MET A 46 -16.80 0.19 0.96
N ALA A 47 -16.72 0.30 2.29
CA ALA A 47 -15.61 0.97 2.95
C ALA A 47 -14.27 0.24 2.76
N GLY A 48 -14.27 -1.10 2.78
CA GLY A 48 -13.11 -1.92 2.43
C GLY A 48 -12.69 -1.74 0.97
N SER A 49 -13.64 -1.78 0.03
CA SER A 49 -13.37 -1.55 -1.40
C SER A 49 -12.71 -0.19 -1.67
N ARG A 50 -13.24 0.88 -1.06
CA ARG A 50 -12.66 2.23 -1.17
C ARG A 50 -11.19 2.30 -0.74
N ARG A 51 -10.80 1.54 0.28
CA ARG A 51 -9.41 1.45 0.74
C ARG A 51 -8.52 0.69 -0.24
N LEU A 52 -8.98 -0.45 -0.74
CA LEU A 52 -8.23 -1.25 -1.74
C LEU A 52 -7.99 -0.50 -3.06
N ASN A 53 -8.93 0.38 -3.43
CA ASN A 53 -8.85 1.24 -4.60
C ASN A 53 -8.18 2.59 -4.33
N ASN A 54 -7.71 2.83 -3.09
CA ASN A 54 -7.10 4.08 -2.65
C ASN A 54 -7.99 5.33 -2.84
N GLU A 55 -9.31 5.15 -2.80
CA GLU A 55 -10.30 6.24 -2.72
C GLU A 55 -10.41 6.79 -1.29
N THR A 56 -9.99 6.00 -0.30
CA THR A 56 -9.88 6.38 1.10
C THR A 56 -8.61 5.76 1.66
N GLU A 57 -7.79 6.56 2.32
CA GLU A 57 -6.53 6.09 2.88
C GLU A 57 -6.75 5.13 4.05
N PHE A 58 -5.80 4.22 4.22
CA PHE A 58 -5.74 3.41 5.44
C PHE A 58 -5.24 4.29 6.60
N THR A 59 -5.94 4.23 7.72
CA THR A 59 -5.45 4.81 8.96
C THR A 59 -4.32 3.97 9.55
N ALA A 60 -3.47 4.56 10.39
CA ALA A 60 -2.42 3.81 11.07
C ALA A 60 -2.94 2.60 11.88
N GLY A 61 -4.13 2.73 12.50
CA GLY A 61 -4.78 1.63 13.21
C GLY A 61 -5.23 0.50 12.28
N GLU A 62 -5.78 0.83 11.11
CA GLU A 62 -6.16 -0.19 10.11
C GLU A 62 -4.93 -0.91 9.56
N ILE A 63 -3.82 -0.19 9.33
CA ILE A 63 -2.57 -0.80 8.89
C ILE A 63 -2.04 -1.78 9.94
N ALA A 64 -2.08 -1.42 11.22
CA ALA A 64 -1.68 -2.31 12.31
C ALA A 64 -2.54 -3.57 12.36
N LEU A 65 -3.87 -3.45 12.19
CA LEU A 65 -4.79 -4.60 12.17
C LEU A 65 -4.54 -5.53 10.97
N VAL A 66 -4.31 -4.98 9.78
CA VAL A 66 -3.96 -5.80 8.61
C VAL A 66 -2.64 -6.51 8.82
N ALA A 67 -1.63 -5.81 9.36
CA ALA A 67 -0.32 -6.38 9.61
C ALA A 67 -0.37 -7.52 10.64
N ASP A 68 -1.11 -7.33 11.74
CA ASP A 68 -1.35 -8.34 12.77
C ASP A 68 -2.04 -9.58 12.19
N TYR A 69 -3.09 -9.38 11.38
CA TYR A 69 -3.82 -10.48 10.74
C TYR A 69 -2.92 -11.35 9.84
N PHE A 70 -1.96 -10.74 9.13
CA PHE A 70 -1.04 -11.45 8.23
C PHE A 70 0.30 -11.83 8.88
N ASP A 71 0.48 -11.57 10.18
CA ASP A 71 1.73 -11.82 10.92
C ASP A 71 2.97 -11.18 10.25
N ILE A 72 2.84 -9.90 9.88
CA ILE A 72 3.93 -9.10 9.28
C ILE A 72 4.18 -7.82 10.08
N GLU A 73 5.34 -7.18 9.85
CA GLU A 73 5.61 -5.86 10.42
C GLU A 73 4.72 -4.80 9.73
N PRO A 74 4.08 -3.86 10.45
CA PRO A 74 3.32 -2.78 9.80
C PRO A 74 4.12 -1.99 8.75
N GLY A 75 5.43 -1.86 8.96
CA GLY A 75 6.37 -1.26 8.01
C GLY A 75 6.44 -1.98 6.66
N ASP A 76 6.17 -3.29 6.61
CA ASP A 76 6.18 -4.08 5.37
C ASP A 76 5.12 -3.61 4.37
N LEU A 77 3.98 -3.12 4.85
CA LEU A 77 2.90 -2.62 3.99
C LEU A 77 3.30 -1.33 3.25
N PHE A 78 4.29 -0.58 3.73
CA PHE A 78 4.83 0.61 3.08
C PHE A 78 6.00 0.32 2.14
N LYS A 79 6.53 -0.91 2.14
CA LYS A 79 7.67 -1.27 1.28
C LYS A 79 7.18 -1.34 -0.16
N GLY A 80 7.57 -0.37 -0.97
CA GLY A 80 7.33 -0.44 -2.41
C GLY A 80 8.06 -1.65 -2.98
N SER A 81 7.32 -2.61 -3.55
CA SER A 81 7.88 -3.63 -4.44
C SER A 81 8.31 -2.91 -5.72
N SER A 82 9.47 -2.27 -5.67
CA SER A 82 10.03 -1.58 -6.83
C SER A 82 10.38 -2.63 -7.88
N PRO A 83 9.84 -2.56 -9.12
CA PRO A 83 10.62 -3.02 -10.25
C PRO A 83 11.70 -1.95 -10.47
N ARG A 84 12.74 -1.95 -9.64
CA ARG A 84 13.98 -1.28 -10.02
C ARG A 84 14.58 -2.19 -11.08
N LYS A 85 14.37 -1.85 -12.37
CA LYS A 85 15.26 -2.31 -13.43
C LYS A 85 16.68 -2.00 -12.94
N PRO A 86 17.60 -2.98 -12.85
CA PRO A 86 18.98 -2.66 -12.49
C PRO A 86 19.48 -1.63 -13.49
N SER A 87 19.85 -0.46 -12.99
CA SER A 87 20.51 0.57 -13.78
C SER A 87 21.83 -0.04 -14.24
N ASN A 88 21.91 -0.45 -15.50
CA ASN A 88 23.18 -0.74 -16.16
C ASN A 88 23.97 0.57 -16.27
N HIS A 89 24.56 1.03 -15.16
CA HIS A 89 25.75 1.87 -15.24
C HIS A 89 26.89 0.93 -15.62
N ARG A 90 26.99 0.74 -16.93
CA ARG A 90 28.21 0.38 -17.62
C ARG A 90 29.23 1.45 -17.25
N THR A 91 30.02 1.19 -16.21
CA THR A 91 31.26 1.93 -15.99
C THR A 91 32.19 1.50 -17.12
N LEU A 92 32.13 2.25 -18.22
CA LEU A 92 33.30 2.45 -19.06
C LEU A 92 34.32 3.15 -18.15
N VAL A 93 35.32 2.39 -17.70
CA VAL A 93 36.58 2.97 -17.24
C VAL A 93 37.53 2.83 -18.44
N PRO A 94 38.25 3.90 -18.82
CA PRO A 94 39.08 3.95 -20.03
C PRO A 94 40.15 2.87 -20.09
#